data_AF-A0A1G9DNE7-F1
#
_entry.id   AF-A0A1G9DNE7-F1
#
_cell.length_a   1.000
_cell.length_b   1.000
_cell.length_c   1.000
_cell.angle_alpha   90.00
_cell.angle_beta   90.00
_cell.angle_gamma   90.00
#
_symmetry.space_group_name_H-M   'P 1'
#
loop_
_entity.id
_entity.type
_entity.pdbx_description
1 polymer ?
#
loop_
_entity_poly.entity_id
_entity_poly.type
_entity_poly.pdbx_seq_one_letter_code
_entity_poly.pdbx_strand_id
1 'polypeptide(L)'
;MERRNVPPGEPAPPSASGGGSTRQDAYPATRVQRRAGGAPNSAGPERAGGRAVLLGEHARDIDVSAAAFRNLAVGGGISGFLTVLCAAALVDSPGGVWLWIWQLVFGVCFVWFITSAKGSLSGRGFLVDQRGICPRTSGEVFGVPWDEVAAVGIGSLRPIENRRLVHPERRRCLELFPADSAFPGRHPELERWRVEESPPMQGLPSVRYRFHLPVLSRLPKRLEQAVQAAAPRVWVGNYRRRPPTPET
;
A
#
# COMPACT_ATOMS: atom_id res chain seq x y z
N MET A 1 -46.20 -3.88 -50.42
CA MET A 1 -46.88 -5.03 -49.79
C MET A 1 -45.91 -5.64 -48.81
N GLU A 2 -46.18 -5.95 -47.55
CA GLU A 2 -47.21 -5.60 -46.57
C GLU A 2 -46.58 -5.94 -45.21
N ARG A 3 -46.96 -5.18 -44.18
CA ARG A 3 -46.38 -5.21 -42.82
C ARG A 3 -46.77 -6.50 -42.06
N ARG A 4 -45.91 -6.94 -41.13
CA ARG A 4 -46.42 -7.30 -39.78
C ARG A 4 -45.39 -7.04 -38.69
N ASN A 5 -45.86 -6.31 -37.68
CA ASN A 5 -45.18 -5.82 -36.48
C ASN A 5 -45.83 -6.49 -35.24
N VAL A 6 -45.00 -6.88 -34.25
CA VAL A 6 -45.16 -6.70 -32.77
C VAL A 6 -46.20 -7.63 -32.05
N PRO A 7 -46.09 -8.04 -30.75
CA PRO A 7 -45.33 -7.48 -29.60
C PRO A 7 -44.51 -8.44 -28.69
N PRO A 8 -43.83 -7.89 -27.65
CA PRO A 8 -42.94 -8.57 -26.71
C PRO A 8 -43.66 -9.02 -25.41
N GLY A 9 -43.05 -9.97 -24.69
CA GLY A 9 -43.45 -10.34 -23.33
C GLY A 9 -42.30 -10.97 -22.55
N GLU A 10 -41.85 -10.27 -21.51
CA GLU A 10 -41.04 -10.76 -20.37
C GLU A 10 -41.91 -10.61 -19.11
N PRO A 11 -41.53 -11.10 -17.90
CA PRO A 11 -40.60 -12.17 -17.52
C PRO A 11 -41.20 -13.14 -16.45
N ALA A 12 -40.55 -14.27 -16.15
CA ALA A 12 -40.78 -15.03 -14.90
C ALA A 12 -39.49 -15.78 -14.44
N PRO A 13 -39.28 -15.98 -13.13
CA PRO A 13 -37.96 -16.06 -12.49
C PRO A 13 -37.45 -17.50 -12.23
N PRO A 14 -36.25 -17.70 -11.64
CA PRO A 14 -35.35 -18.82 -11.98
C PRO A 14 -35.48 -20.05 -11.08
N SER A 15 -35.16 -21.21 -11.66
CA SER A 15 -34.94 -22.47 -10.92
C SER A 15 -33.45 -22.73 -10.78
N ALA A 16 -32.99 -22.78 -9.53
CA ALA A 16 -31.62 -23.07 -9.12
C ALA A 16 -31.28 -24.56 -9.17
N SER A 17 -30.06 -24.88 -9.65
CA SER A 17 -29.21 -26.02 -9.27
C SER A 17 -28.00 -25.98 -10.23
N GLY A 18 -26.73 -25.90 -9.86
CA GLY A 18 -26.05 -26.29 -8.63
C GLY A 18 -24.80 -27.07 -9.06
N GLY A 19 -23.61 -26.62 -8.64
CA GLY A 19 -22.43 -27.48 -8.49
C GLY A 19 -21.22 -27.22 -9.40
N GLY A 20 -20.11 -26.81 -8.76
CA GLY A 20 -18.74 -26.90 -9.31
C GLY A 20 -17.92 -25.61 -9.12
N SER A 21 -17.65 -25.14 -7.91
CA SER A 21 -16.49 -25.49 -7.07
C SER A 21 -15.14 -25.47 -7.79
N THR A 22 -14.36 -24.38 -7.64
CA THR A 22 -12.96 -24.49 -7.17
C THR A 22 -12.46 -23.18 -6.54
N ARG A 23 -12.38 -23.19 -5.20
CA ARG A 23 -11.31 -22.61 -4.37
C ARG A 23 -11.06 -21.10 -4.45
N GLN A 24 -11.99 -20.34 -3.87
CA GLN A 24 -11.77 -18.97 -3.43
C GLN A 24 -11.97 -18.95 -1.91
N ASP A 25 -10.99 -19.45 -1.16
CA ASP A 25 -11.02 -19.46 0.30
C ASP A 25 -9.73 -18.90 0.89
N ALA A 26 -9.95 -18.15 1.97
CA ALA A 26 -9.01 -17.63 2.96
C ALA A 26 -8.31 -16.28 2.64
N TYR A 27 -9.10 -15.23 2.47
CA TYR A 27 -8.77 -13.92 3.05
C TYR A 27 -9.95 -13.45 3.92
N PRO A 28 -9.73 -13.05 5.18
CA PRO A 28 -10.82 -12.53 6.01
C PRO A 28 -11.31 -11.22 5.40
N ALA A 29 -12.56 -11.21 4.95
CA ALA A 29 -13.24 -10.00 4.49
C ALA A 29 -13.20 -8.97 5.63
N THR A 30 -12.47 -7.87 5.41
CA THR A 30 -12.47 -6.70 6.27
C THR A 30 -13.91 -6.21 6.39
N ARG A 31 -14.51 -6.39 7.56
CA ARG A 31 -15.89 -5.99 7.86
C ARG A 31 -15.98 -4.46 7.82
N VAL A 32 -16.34 -3.90 6.67
CA VAL A 32 -16.85 -2.53 6.58
C VAL A 32 -18.24 -2.56 7.21
N GLN A 33 -18.34 -2.07 8.45
CA GLN A 33 -19.61 -2.04 9.17
C GLN A 33 -20.50 -0.93 8.60
N ARG A 34 -21.27 -1.26 7.55
CA ARG A 34 -22.36 -0.45 7.03
C ARG A 34 -23.50 -0.47 8.05
N ARG A 35 -23.58 0.52 8.95
CA ARG A 35 -24.73 0.66 9.84
C ARG A 35 -25.91 1.20 9.02
N ALA A 36 -26.80 0.28 8.61
CA ALA A 36 -28.14 0.64 8.18
C ALA A 36 -28.90 1.25 9.38
N GLY A 37 -29.64 2.34 9.12
CA GLY A 37 -30.33 3.12 10.14
C GLY A 37 -31.36 2.33 10.94
N GLY A 38 -31.53 2.70 12.21
CA GLY A 38 -32.64 2.23 13.06
C GLY A 38 -32.36 2.27 14.57
N ALA A 39 -32.96 3.27 15.23
CA ALA A 39 -33.39 3.40 16.64
C ALA A 39 -32.37 3.48 17.81
N PRO A 40 -32.69 4.29 18.86
CA PRO A 40 -31.82 4.58 20.01
C PRO A 40 -32.11 3.67 21.22
N ASN A 41 -31.22 3.72 22.20
CA ASN A 41 -31.24 3.11 23.55
C ASN A 41 -30.59 1.74 23.69
N SER A 42 -29.34 1.76 24.17
CA SER A 42 -28.83 0.89 25.24
C SER A 42 -27.44 1.40 25.63
N ALA A 43 -27.35 2.13 26.74
CA ALA A 43 -26.08 2.52 27.36
C ALA A 43 -25.42 1.27 27.97
N GLY A 44 -24.30 0.86 27.39
CA GLY A 44 -23.34 -0.09 27.96
C GLY A 44 -21.95 0.56 27.94
N PRO A 45 -21.03 0.16 28.83
CA PRO A 45 -19.81 0.93 29.11
C PRO A 45 -18.97 1.06 27.84
N GLU A 46 -18.69 2.31 27.47
CA GLU A 46 -17.85 2.70 26.34
C GLU A 46 -16.45 2.08 26.51
N ARG A 47 -16.22 0.93 25.86
CA ARG A 47 -14.88 0.62 25.40
C ARG A 47 -14.53 1.71 24.38
N ALA A 48 -13.52 2.52 24.70
CA ALA A 48 -12.92 3.52 23.84
C ALA A 48 -12.40 2.87 22.55
N GLY A 49 -13.31 2.59 21.63
CA GLY A 49 -13.03 2.12 20.29
C GLY A 49 -12.63 3.32 19.46
N GLY A 50 -11.39 3.31 18.98
CA GLY A 50 -10.88 4.27 18.01
C GLY A 50 -11.96 4.55 16.96
N ARG A 51 -12.25 5.83 16.76
CA ARG A 51 -13.28 6.30 15.83
C ARG A 51 -12.90 5.81 14.43
N ALA A 52 -13.45 4.67 14.03
CA ALA A 52 -13.17 4.08 12.73
C ALA A 52 -13.55 5.11 11.65
N VAL A 53 -12.53 5.70 11.03
CA VAL A 53 -12.73 6.66 9.95
C VAL A 53 -13.37 5.90 8.80
N LEU A 54 -14.67 6.10 8.62
CA LEU A 54 -15.39 5.63 7.46
C LEU A 54 -14.92 6.46 6.26
N LEU A 55 -13.97 5.90 5.53
CA LEU A 55 -13.54 6.40 4.22
C LEU A 55 -14.78 6.57 3.33
N GLY A 56 -14.88 7.72 2.67
CA GLY A 56 -15.92 8.02 1.71
C GLY A 56 -15.73 7.25 0.40
N GLU A 57 -16.75 7.33 -0.45
CA GLU A 57 -16.79 6.71 -1.79
C GLU A 57 -15.64 7.19 -2.71
N HIS A 58 -15.03 8.33 -2.39
CA HIS A 58 -13.92 8.93 -3.15
C HIS A 58 -12.53 8.63 -2.57
N ALA A 59 -12.42 7.67 -1.66
CA ALA A 59 -11.13 7.25 -1.11
C ALA A 59 -10.19 6.75 -2.21
N ARG A 60 -9.00 7.38 -2.30
CA ARG A 60 -7.96 6.99 -3.23
C ARG A 60 -7.08 5.94 -2.58
N ASP A 61 -7.12 4.71 -3.11
CA ASP A 61 -6.19 3.65 -2.71
C ASP A 61 -4.85 3.82 -3.43
N ILE A 62 -3.81 4.03 -2.63
CA ILE A 62 -2.44 4.12 -3.07
C ILE A 62 -1.76 2.82 -2.67
N ASP A 63 -1.90 1.82 -3.54
CA ASP A 63 -1.32 0.51 -3.34
C ASP A 63 0.19 0.52 -3.66
N VAL A 64 1.00 0.25 -2.64
CA VAL A 64 2.46 0.14 -2.75
C VAL A 64 2.84 -1.19 -3.40
N SER A 65 2.10 -2.25 -3.06
CA SER A 65 2.36 -3.63 -3.47
C SER A 65 2.08 -3.89 -4.95
N ALA A 66 1.02 -3.30 -5.51
CA ALA A 66 0.63 -3.52 -6.90
C ALA A 66 1.68 -3.00 -7.92
N ALA A 67 2.30 -1.85 -7.63
CA ALA A 67 3.30 -1.27 -8.52
C ALA A 67 4.63 -2.05 -8.52
N ALA A 68 5.06 -2.52 -7.34
CA ALA A 68 6.25 -3.35 -7.20
C ALA A 68 6.03 -4.75 -7.81
N PHE A 69 4.86 -5.36 -7.55
CA PHE A 69 4.48 -6.65 -8.14
C PHE A 69 4.48 -6.60 -9.67
N ARG A 70 3.92 -5.56 -10.30
CA ARG A 70 3.92 -5.44 -11.77
C ARG A 70 5.34 -5.43 -12.35
N ASN A 71 6.26 -4.69 -11.76
CA ASN A 71 7.64 -4.65 -12.24
C ASN A 71 8.35 -6.00 -12.04
N LEU A 72 8.08 -6.66 -10.91
CA LEU A 72 8.61 -8.01 -10.63
C LEU A 72 8.01 -9.06 -11.59
N ALA A 73 6.73 -8.94 -11.96
CA ALA A 73 6.07 -9.84 -12.90
C ALA A 73 6.62 -9.68 -14.33
N VAL A 74 6.91 -8.45 -14.77
CA VAL A 74 7.55 -8.22 -16.08
C VAL A 74 8.98 -8.76 -16.10
N GLY A 75 9.78 -8.48 -15.05
CA GLY A 75 11.14 -8.99 -14.94
C GLY A 75 11.21 -10.52 -14.82
N GLY A 76 10.31 -11.10 -14.02
CA GLY A 76 10.12 -12.54 -13.89
C GLY A 76 9.67 -13.18 -15.21
N GLY A 77 8.71 -12.58 -15.91
CA GLY A 77 8.25 -13.07 -17.21
C GLY A 77 9.37 -13.11 -18.26
N ILE A 78 10.16 -12.04 -18.38
CA ILE A 78 11.28 -11.97 -19.33
C ILE A 78 12.36 -12.98 -18.96
N SER A 79 12.77 -13.04 -17.68
CA SER A 79 13.80 -13.98 -17.24
C SER A 79 13.37 -15.43 -17.40
N GLY A 80 12.14 -15.79 -17.01
CA GLY A 80 11.59 -17.13 -17.21
C GLY A 80 11.48 -17.52 -18.68
N PHE A 81 11.04 -16.62 -19.55
CA PHE A 81 10.98 -16.85 -20.99
C PHE A 81 12.39 -17.11 -21.58
N LEU A 82 13.39 -16.31 -21.19
CA LEU A 82 14.78 -16.52 -21.61
C LEU A 82 15.36 -17.84 -21.11
N THR A 83 15.03 -18.25 -19.87
CA THR A 83 15.41 -19.58 -19.35
C THR A 83 14.86 -20.70 -20.22
N VAL A 84 13.59 -20.61 -20.63
CA VAL A 84 12.95 -21.61 -21.49
C VAL A 84 13.55 -21.62 -22.90
N LEU A 85 13.84 -20.45 -23.47
CA LEU A 85 14.51 -20.35 -24.78
C LEU A 85 15.92 -20.97 -24.75
N CYS A 86 16.71 -20.72 -23.71
CA CYS A 86 18.01 -21.36 -23.56
C CYS A 86 17.88 -22.89 -23.42
N ALA A 87 16.89 -23.36 -22.67
CA ALA A 87 16.61 -24.79 -22.54
C ALA A 87 16.24 -25.44 -23.87
N ALA A 88 15.37 -24.80 -24.66
CA ALA A 88 14.97 -25.28 -25.99
C ALA A 88 16.17 -25.32 -26.95
N ALA A 89 16.99 -24.27 -26.99
CA ALA A 89 18.20 -24.23 -27.82
C ALA A 89 19.24 -25.30 -27.44
N LEU A 90 19.31 -25.69 -26.16
CA LEU A 90 20.19 -26.76 -25.70
C LEU A 90 19.72 -28.16 -26.11
N VAL A 91 18.41 -28.36 -26.33
CA VAL A 91 17.88 -29.61 -26.89
C VAL A 91 18.37 -29.79 -28.33
N ASP A 92 18.39 -28.71 -29.12
CA ASP A 92 18.83 -28.74 -30.52
C ASP A 92 20.37 -28.67 -30.68
N SER A 93 21.10 -28.21 -29.67
CA SER A 93 22.57 -28.05 -29.72
C SER A 93 23.23 -28.27 -28.35
N PRO A 94 23.41 -29.53 -27.92
CA PRO A 94 23.86 -29.88 -26.57
C PRO A 94 25.32 -29.49 -26.26
N GLY A 95 26.12 -29.11 -27.26
CA GLY A 95 27.52 -28.69 -27.08
C GLY A 95 27.73 -27.26 -26.58
N GLY A 96 26.67 -26.47 -26.43
CA GLY A 96 26.76 -25.06 -26.04
C GLY A 96 26.93 -24.85 -24.54
N VAL A 97 28.13 -25.05 -23.97
CA VAL A 97 28.44 -24.73 -22.56
C VAL A 97 28.03 -23.28 -22.19
N TRP A 98 28.14 -22.37 -23.15
CA TRP A 98 27.72 -20.98 -22.98
C TRP A 98 26.20 -20.81 -22.75
N LEU A 99 25.37 -21.62 -23.41
CA LEU A 99 23.91 -21.60 -23.24
C LEU A 99 23.50 -22.11 -21.84
N TRP A 100 24.22 -23.08 -21.30
CA TRP A 100 24.02 -23.56 -19.92
C TRP A 100 24.29 -22.47 -18.89
N ILE A 101 25.37 -21.69 -19.07
CA ILE A 101 25.69 -20.55 -18.20
C ILE A 101 24.55 -19.53 -18.23
N TRP A 102 24.08 -19.14 -19.42
CA TRP A 102 22.97 -18.20 -19.55
C TRP A 102 21.66 -18.73 -18.97
N GLN A 103 21.36 -20.02 -19.17
CA GLN A 103 20.17 -20.64 -18.57
C GLN A 103 20.21 -20.57 -17.05
N LEU A 104 21.35 -20.86 -16.43
CA LEU A 104 21.52 -20.76 -14.97
C LEU A 104 21.38 -19.31 -14.49
N VAL A 105 21.98 -18.34 -15.19
CA VAL A 105 21.86 -16.92 -14.84
C VAL A 105 20.39 -16.48 -14.89
N PHE A 106 19.69 -16.75 -15.99
CA PHE A 106 18.27 -16.38 -16.11
C PHE A 106 17.40 -17.14 -15.13
N GLY A 107 17.69 -18.41 -14.86
CA GLY A 107 16.98 -19.22 -13.87
C GLY A 107 17.13 -18.69 -12.45
N VAL A 108 18.35 -18.30 -12.05
CA VAL A 108 18.61 -17.67 -10.74
C VAL A 108 17.91 -16.32 -10.65
N CYS A 109 17.97 -15.49 -11.70
CA CYS A 109 17.22 -14.24 -11.76
C CYS A 109 15.71 -14.48 -11.62
N PHE A 110 15.16 -15.47 -12.31
CA PHE A 110 13.75 -15.82 -12.26
C PHE A 110 13.32 -16.25 -10.86
N VAL A 111 14.08 -17.13 -10.20
CA VAL A 111 13.83 -17.54 -8.82
C VAL A 111 13.90 -16.34 -7.88
N TRP A 112 14.88 -15.45 -8.06
CA TRP A 112 14.99 -14.21 -7.30
C TRP A 112 13.76 -13.31 -7.47
N PHE A 113 13.23 -13.18 -8.68
CA PHE A 113 11.99 -12.43 -8.95
C PHE A 113 10.78 -13.05 -8.24
N ILE A 114 10.65 -14.39 -8.25
CA ILE A 114 9.55 -15.10 -7.57
C ILE A 114 9.62 -14.89 -6.04
N THR A 115 10.79 -15.07 -5.43
CA THR A 115 10.96 -14.90 -3.99
C THR A 115 10.76 -13.45 -3.56
N SER A 116 11.18 -12.49 -4.38
CA SER A 116 10.95 -11.06 -4.17
C SER A 116 9.47 -10.67 -4.31
N ALA A 117 8.73 -11.31 -5.23
CA ALA A 117 7.31 -11.06 -5.42
C ALA A 117 6.47 -11.42 -4.18
N LYS A 118 6.85 -12.47 -3.45
CA LYS A 118 6.20 -12.82 -2.16
C LYS A 118 6.29 -11.69 -1.13
N GLY A 119 7.45 -11.03 -1.00
CA GLY A 119 7.61 -9.88 -0.11
C GLY A 119 6.85 -8.63 -0.57
N SER A 120 6.63 -8.49 -1.88
CA SER A 120 5.84 -7.39 -2.44
C SER A 120 4.35 -7.52 -2.17
N LEU A 121 3.83 -8.72 -1.87
CA LEU A 121 2.39 -8.98 -1.67
C LEU A 121 1.86 -8.60 -0.28
N SER A 122 2.69 -8.07 0.64
CA SER A 122 2.30 -7.74 2.02
C SER A 122 1.34 -6.54 2.17
N GLY A 123 0.60 -6.17 1.12
CA GLY A 123 -0.54 -5.25 1.17
C GLY A 123 -0.22 -3.88 1.78
N ARG A 124 0.99 -3.35 1.56
CA ARG A 124 1.36 -2.01 2.07
C ARG A 124 0.68 -0.96 1.19
N GLY A 125 0.10 0.06 1.81
CA GLY A 125 -0.66 1.07 1.07
C GLY A 125 -1.07 2.26 1.93
N PHE A 126 -1.65 3.26 1.30
CA PHE A 126 -2.32 4.36 1.98
C PHE A 126 -3.68 4.58 1.33
N LEU A 127 -4.73 4.66 2.13
CA LEU A 127 -6.03 5.14 1.68
C LEU A 127 -6.11 6.61 2.06
N VAL A 128 -6.37 7.49 1.10
CA VAL A 128 -6.46 8.93 1.35
C VAL A 128 -7.80 9.43 0.88
N ASP A 129 -8.52 10.12 1.76
CA ASP A 129 -9.82 10.73 1.47
C ASP A 129 -9.93 12.09 2.16
N GLN A 130 -10.96 12.88 1.85
CA GLN A 130 -11.23 14.18 2.48
C GLN A 130 -11.44 14.11 3.99
N ARG A 131 -11.73 12.93 4.54
CA ARG A 131 -11.93 12.71 5.98
C ARG A 131 -10.64 12.40 6.73
N GLY A 132 -9.66 11.79 6.08
CA GLY A 132 -8.43 11.35 6.74
C GLY A 132 -7.51 10.53 5.85
N ILE A 133 -6.47 10.01 6.49
CA ILE A 133 -5.51 9.09 5.90
C ILE A 133 -5.49 7.78 6.67
N CYS A 134 -5.52 6.67 5.94
CA CYS A 134 -5.41 5.34 6.51
C CYS A 134 -4.14 4.62 6.00
N PRO A 135 -3.05 4.57 6.78
CA PRO A 135 -1.97 3.63 6.51
C PRO A 135 -2.49 2.19 6.53
N ARG A 136 -2.24 1.46 5.44
CA ARG A 136 -2.53 0.03 5.29
C ARG A 136 -1.21 -0.74 5.40
N THR A 137 -1.10 -1.64 6.37
CA THR A 137 0.09 -2.50 6.55
C THR A 137 -0.37 -3.91 6.90
N SER A 138 0.00 -4.89 6.07
CA SER A 138 -0.13 -6.32 6.37
C SER A 138 -1.49 -6.75 6.94
N GLY A 139 -2.59 -6.27 6.34
CA GLY A 139 -3.96 -6.62 6.72
C GLY A 139 -4.62 -5.67 7.73
N GLU A 140 -3.86 -4.75 8.31
CA GLU A 140 -4.38 -3.72 9.21
C GLU A 140 -4.57 -2.38 8.48
N VAL A 141 -5.70 -1.72 8.73
CA VAL A 141 -6.03 -0.39 8.22
C VAL A 141 -6.40 0.48 9.41
N PHE A 142 -5.64 1.55 9.62
CA PHE A 142 -5.85 2.47 10.76
C PHE A 142 -6.23 3.83 10.23
N GLY A 143 -7.39 4.35 10.61
CA GLY A 143 -7.87 5.62 10.08
C GLY A 143 -7.51 6.79 10.97
N VAL A 144 -6.75 7.74 10.43
CA VAL A 144 -6.38 8.99 11.11
C VAL A 144 -7.16 10.15 10.49
N PRO A 145 -8.07 10.79 11.23
CA PRO A 145 -8.78 11.97 10.77
C PRO A 145 -7.83 13.15 10.51
N TRP A 146 -8.12 13.99 9.51
CA TRP A 146 -7.26 15.14 9.22
C TRP A 146 -7.23 16.21 10.32
N ASP A 147 -8.30 16.32 11.10
CA ASP A 147 -8.39 17.22 12.26
C ASP A 147 -7.44 16.83 13.39
N GLU A 148 -7.00 15.56 13.44
CA GLU A 148 -6.01 15.08 14.40
C GLU A 148 -4.56 15.24 13.91
N VAL A 149 -4.37 15.81 12.72
CA VAL A 149 -3.07 15.92 12.06
C VAL A 149 -2.70 17.39 11.89
N ALA A 150 -1.62 17.83 12.57
CA ALA A 150 -1.05 19.17 12.36
C ALA A 150 -0.40 19.28 10.99
N ALA A 151 0.34 18.25 10.57
CA ALA A 151 1.08 18.27 9.33
C ALA A 151 1.36 16.88 8.77
N VAL A 152 1.51 16.80 7.45
CA VAL A 152 2.00 15.62 6.72
C VAL A 152 3.00 16.06 5.66
N GLY A 153 4.11 15.34 5.57
CA GLY A 153 5.10 15.57 4.53
C GLY A 153 5.90 14.32 4.18
N ILE A 154 6.73 14.45 3.16
CA ILE A 154 7.63 13.37 2.74
C ILE A 154 9.06 13.73 3.11
N GLY A 155 9.60 12.97 4.05
CA GLY A 155 10.97 13.09 4.50
C GLY A 155 11.92 12.24 3.64
N SER A 156 13.02 12.83 3.19
CA SER A 156 14.05 12.15 2.42
C SER A 156 15.43 12.20 3.10
N LEU A 157 16.16 11.09 3.08
CA LEU A 157 17.58 11.00 3.49
C LEU A 157 18.46 10.91 2.24
N ARG A 158 19.72 11.33 2.38
CA ARG A 158 20.70 11.17 1.29
C ARG A 158 21.04 9.68 1.13
N PRO A 159 21.40 9.23 -0.09
CA PRO A 159 21.84 7.84 -0.28
C PRO A 159 23.06 7.48 0.57
N ILE A 160 23.95 8.46 0.78
CA ILE A 160 25.14 8.36 1.62
C ILE A 160 25.05 9.45 2.67
N GLU A 161 25.18 9.05 3.93
CA GLU A 161 25.06 9.94 5.07
C GLU A 161 26.04 9.48 6.16
N ASN A 162 26.83 10.40 6.73
CA ASN A 162 27.89 10.07 7.70
C ASN A 162 28.84 8.94 7.22
N ARG A 163 29.25 8.97 5.94
CA ARG A 163 30.07 7.94 5.27
C ARG A 163 29.46 6.52 5.26
N ARG A 164 28.17 6.35 5.59
CA ARG A 164 27.45 5.08 5.54
C ARG A 164 26.38 5.12 4.46
N LEU A 165 26.19 3.97 3.79
CA LEU A 165 25.10 3.80 2.83
C LEU A 165 23.78 3.67 3.58
N VAL A 166 22.83 4.56 3.29
CA VAL A 166 21.49 4.48 3.85
C VAL A 166 20.72 3.38 3.11
N HIS A 167 20.15 2.44 3.87
CA HIS A 167 19.32 1.37 3.31
C HIS A 167 18.23 1.98 2.43
N PRO A 168 18.04 1.51 1.18
CA PRO A 168 17.09 2.08 0.24
C PRO A 168 15.72 2.38 0.87
N GLU A 169 15.11 1.40 1.51
CA GLU A 169 13.76 1.53 2.12
C GLU A 169 13.67 2.61 3.21
N ARG A 170 14.80 3.00 3.82
CA ARG A 170 14.85 4.06 4.83
C ARG A 170 14.99 5.45 4.22
N ARG A 171 15.31 5.55 2.92
CA ARG A 171 15.62 6.83 2.26
C ARG A 171 14.41 7.74 2.13
N ARG A 172 13.20 7.21 1.99
CA ARG A 172 11.96 8.00 1.88
C ARG A 172 10.92 7.50 2.87
N CYS A 173 10.21 8.43 3.49
CA CYS A 173 9.09 8.11 4.37
C CYS A 173 8.02 9.18 4.27
N LEU A 174 6.77 8.79 4.48
CA LEU A 174 5.72 9.70 4.88
C LEU A 174 5.86 9.94 6.39
N GLU A 175 5.86 11.20 6.81
CA GLU A 175 5.84 11.57 8.22
C GLU A 175 4.53 12.29 8.52
N LEU A 176 3.82 11.81 9.53
CA LEU A 176 2.58 12.38 10.05
C LEU A 176 2.86 13.01 11.42
N PHE A 177 2.51 14.27 11.56
CA PHE A 177 2.68 15.07 12.78
C PHE A 177 1.33 15.24 13.47
N PRO A 178 1.15 14.71 14.68
CA PRO A 178 -0.08 14.88 15.45
C PRO A 178 -0.42 16.35 15.73
N ALA A 179 -1.71 16.66 15.79
CA ALA A 179 -2.19 17.99 16.21
C ALA A 179 -2.03 18.23 17.72
N ASP A 180 -2.07 17.16 18.52
CA ASP A 180 -2.02 17.23 19.98
C ASP A 180 -1.30 16.03 20.60
N SER A 181 -0.95 16.17 21.88
CA SER A 181 -0.21 15.16 22.66
C SER A 181 -1.05 13.95 23.10
N ALA A 182 -2.38 13.99 22.96
CA ALA A 182 -3.26 12.87 23.28
C ALA A 182 -3.45 11.90 22.10
N PHE A 183 -2.92 12.24 20.92
CA PHE A 183 -2.93 11.39 19.73
C PHE A 183 -2.45 9.95 19.97
N PRO A 184 -1.34 9.68 20.70
CA PRO A 184 -0.88 8.30 20.95
C PRO A 184 -1.91 7.48 21.74
N GLY A 185 -2.69 8.13 22.61
CA GLY A 185 -3.76 7.48 23.37
C GLY A 185 -4.98 7.14 22.52
N ARG A 186 -5.23 7.89 21.43
CA ARG A 186 -6.33 7.63 20.49
C ARG A 186 -5.98 6.59 19.42
N HIS A 187 -4.70 6.50 19.05
CA HIS A 187 -4.18 5.58 18.03
C HIS A 187 -3.02 4.73 18.55
N PRO A 188 -3.22 3.90 19.59
CA PRO A 188 -2.16 3.08 20.18
C PRO A 188 -1.52 2.10 19.17
N GLU A 189 -2.27 1.68 18.15
CA GLU A 189 -1.77 0.89 17.02
C GLU A 189 -0.60 1.54 16.26
N LEU A 190 -0.54 2.87 16.25
CA LEU A 190 0.44 3.60 15.48
C LEU A 190 1.78 3.72 16.22
N GLU A 191 1.83 3.36 17.50
CA GLU A 191 2.98 3.57 18.37
C GLU A 191 4.26 2.90 17.85
N ARG A 192 4.13 1.77 17.15
CA ARG A 192 5.25 1.07 16.49
C ARG A 192 5.98 1.89 15.42
N TRP A 193 5.36 2.97 14.93
CA TRP A 193 5.96 3.90 13.97
C TRP A 193 6.26 5.27 14.57
N ARG A 194 6.03 5.46 15.86
CA ARG A 194 6.35 6.70 16.56
C ARG A 194 7.86 6.92 16.54
N VAL A 195 8.25 8.16 16.25
CA VAL A 195 9.61 8.66 16.28
C VAL A 195 9.60 9.98 17.01
N GLU A 196 10.54 10.16 17.92
CA GLU A 196 10.75 11.42 18.64
C GLU A 196 12.14 11.94 18.30
N GLU A 197 12.17 13.02 17.53
CA GLU A 197 13.39 13.61 16.99
C GLU A 197 13.16 15.11 16.87
N SER A 198 14.23 15.92 16.80
CA SER A 198 14.09 17.35 16.56
C SER A 198 13.19 17.64 15.35
N PRO A 199 12.29 18.64 15.43
CA PRO A 199 11.41 18.98 14.33
C PRO A 199 12.21 19.34 13.08
N PRO A 200 11.81 18.87 11.88
CA PRO A 200 12.51 19.22 10.64
C PRO A 200 12.30 20.68 10.24
N MET A 201 11.24 21.33 10.75
CA MET A 201 10.85 22.71 10.47
C MET A 201 10.31 23.38 11.74
N GLN A 202 10.40 24.70 11.80
CA GLN A 202 9.78 25.47 12.90
C GLN A 202 8.26 25.27 12.91
N GLY A 203 7.70 25.18 14.11
CA GLY A 203 6.25 25.02 14.32
C GLY A 203 5.74 23.58 14.21
N LEU A 204 6.60 22.61 13.89
CA LEU A 204 6.20 21.19 13.89
C LEU A 204 6.51 20.50 15.23
N PRO A 205 5.67 19.53 15.65
CA PRO A 205 5.96 18.67 16.79
C PRO A 205 7.23 17.84 16.60
N SER A 206 7.93 17.55 17.71
CA SER A 206 9.06 16.61 17.74
C SER A 206 8.60 15.15 17.56
N VAL A 207 7.41 14.84 18.07
CA VAL A 207 6.77 13.52 17.91
C VAL A 207 6.14 13.42 16.53
N ARG A 208 6.48 12.36 15.79
CA ARG A 208 5.95 12.08 14.45
C ARG A 208 5.86 10.59 14.19
N TYR A 209 4.96 10.21 13.30
CA TYR A 209 4.77 8.81 12.88
C TYR A 209 5.36 8.60 11.50
N ARG A 210 6.30 7.65 11.39
CA ARG A 210 7.14 7.47 10.20
C ARG A 210 6.78 6.19 9.44
N PHE A 211 6.23 6.36 8.24
CA PHE A 211 5.88 5.26 7.34
C PHE A 211 6.87 5.19 6.17
N HIS A 212 7.69 4.15 6.14
CA HIS A 212 8.69 3.95 5.09
C HIS A 212 8.06 3.71 3.72
N LEU A 213 8.56 4.44 2.71
CA LEU A 213 8.11 4.35 1.33
C LEU A 213 9.17 3.63 0.49
N PRO A 214 8.81 2.68 -0.39
CA PRO A 214 9.78 2.03 -1.23
C PRO A 214 10.36 2.97 -2.28
N VAL A 215 11.66 2.82 -2.53
CA VAL A 215 12.49 3.75 -3.31
C VAL A 215 12.08 3.86 -4.78
N LEU A 216 11.65 2.75 -5.39
CA LEU A 216 11.47 2.64 -6.84
C LEU A 216 10.02 2.91 -7.30
N SER A 217 9.22 3.57 -6.47
CA SER A 217 7.80 3.75 -6.74
C SER A 217 7.48 5.22 -7.12
N ARG A 218 6.51 5.41 -8.03
CA ARG A 218 5.85 6.72 -8.25
C ARG A 218 4.98 7.15 -7.06
N LEU A 219 5.03 6.38 -5.97
CA LEU A 219 4.17 6.51 -4.81
C LEU A 219 4.34 7.83 -4.06
N PRO A 220 5.56 8.36 -3.84
CA PRO A 220 5.71 9.67 -3.21
C PRO A 220 4.92 10.77 -3.93
N LYS A 221 4.97 10.79 -5.27
CA LYS A 221 4.22 11.77 -6.08
C LYS A 221 2.71 11.55 -6.02
N ARG A 222 2.25 10.29 -6.07
CA ARG A 222 0.80 9.97 -5.96
C ARG A 222 0.24 10.30 -4.58
N LEU A 223 1.03 10.05 -3.54
CA LEU A 223 0.68 10.36 -2.16
C LEU A 223 0.63 11.88 -1.95
N GLU A 224 1.63 12.61 -2.42
CA GLU A 224 1.61 14.07 -2.45
C GLU A 224 0.35 14.60 -3.14
N GLN A 225 0.02 14.14 -4.36
CA GLN A 225 -1.18 14.55 -5.08
C GLN A 225 -2.48 14.21 -4.35
N ALA A 226 -2.55 13.06 -3.69
CA ALA A 226 -3.73 12.65 -2.94
C ALA A 226 -3.92 13.48 -1.67
N VAL A 227 -2.86 13.71 -0.91
CA VAL A 227 -2.91 14.53 0.30
C VAL A 227 -3.18 15.99 -0.05
N GLN A 228 -2.54 16.55 -1.08
CA GLN A 228 -2.83 17.91 -1.55
C GLN A 228 -4.28 18.07 -2.03
N ALA A 229 -4.86 17.05 -2.67
CA ALA A 229 -6.26 17.10 -3.09
C ALA A 229 -7.24 16.97 -1.93
N ALA A 230 -6.91 16.15 -0.93
CA ALA A 230 -7.81 15.86 0.20
C ALA A 230 -7.72 16.89 1.34
N ALA A 231 -6.50 17.29 1.70
CA ALA A 231 -6.22 18.16 2.84
C ALA A 231 -4.98 19.04 2.57
N PRO A 232 -5.07 20.03 1.65
CA PRO A 232 -3.93 20.86 1.25
C PRO A 232 -3.33 21.65 2.42
N ARG A 233 -4.14 21.96 3.45
CA ARG A 233 -3.72 22.77 4.61
C ARG A 233 -2.72 22.06 5.52
N VAL A 234 -2.76 20.73 5.60
CA VAL A 234 -1.83 19.95 6.44
C VAL A 234 -0.56 19.55 5.66
N TRP A 235 -0.54 19.75 4.34
CA TRP A 235 0.58 19.32 3.53
C TRP A 235 1.76 20.30 3.65
N VAL A 236 2.89 19.81 4.17
CA VAL A 236 4.11 20.63 4.34
C VAL A 236 5.17 20.41 3.25
N GLY A 237 4.89 19.54 2.27
CA GLY A 237 5.80 19.30 1.16
C GLY A 237 6.83 18.19 1.39
N ASN A 238 7.80 18.18 0.47
CA ASN A 238 8.95 17.30 0.50
C ASN A 238 10.10 18.02 1.21
N TYR A 239 10.71 17.40 2.22
CA TYR A 239 11.86 17.97 2.92
C TYR A 239 12.98 16.95 3.10
N ARG A 240 14.18 17.48 3.40
CA ARG A 240 15.34 16.66 3.74
C ARG A 240 15.36 16.44 5.24
N ARG A 241 15.43 15.17 5.63
CA ARG A 241 15.66 14.77 7.00
C ARG A 241 17.14 14.89 7.31
N ARG A 242 17.45 15.12 8.57
CA ARG A 242 18.78 14.91 9.12
C ARG A 242 18.84 13.49 9.67
N PRO A 243 19.99 12.80 9.56
CA PRO A 243 20.16 11.53 10.22
C PRO A 243 20.07 11.74 11.74
N PRO A 244 19.64 10.73 12.50
CA PRO A 244 19.78 10.78 13.95
C PRO A 244 21.26 11.03 14.30
N THR A 245 21.50 11.98 15.20
CA THR A 245 22.85 12.19 15.75
C THR A 245 23.27 10.88 16.41
N PRO A 246 24.45 10.32 16.08
CA PRO A 246 24.92 9.11 16.75
C PRO A 246 25.03 9.39 18.25
N GLU A 247 24.45 8.51 19.06
CA GLU A 247 24.70 8.51 20.50
C GLU A 247 26.20 8.29 20.70
N THR A 248 26.85 9.29 21.31
CA THR A 248 28.25 9.25 21.76
C THR A 248 28.39 8.44 23.03
#